data_AF-A0A524AQL6-F1
#
_entry.id   AF-A0A524AQL6-F1
#
_cell.length_a   1.000
_cell.length_b   1.000
_cell.length_c   1.000
_cell.angle_alpha   90.00
_cell.angle_beta   90.00
_cell.angle_gamma   90.00
#
_symmetry.space_group_name_H-M   'P 1'
#
loop_
_entity.id
_entity.type
_entity.pdbx_description
1 polymer ?
#
loop_
_entity_poly.entity_id
_entity_poly.type
_entity_poly.pdbx_seq_one_letter_code
_entity_poly.pdbx_strand_id
1 'polypeptide(L)'
;MDPTLLVTIGIIFLATLVGSVLRSLRKDRCLRDFDGFHVTVERKDKRRIWGTMRLEATGFELEYRQDVVDSQMHVETSYALYKGEYEDIQAIYRYVDELTPERRKQRNQALHKAFHPNSFRYVVRLARNFTNTATDSLTEAFGLVAGKAKAGQQLLAPGQTHLKGLTKDILGYVGTNYDPLLEKFVGVQVVAEVAEEDAVREYVGVLKDYTGGFLEILDVYLPQAVVMSLEISPPENDAGGSVTGAVAATAGTANREISATVEGRVLTVQNRTSAPVLLSSIKVGQDSRMVNAVIEKGSVLHYTLADTPERVELTLKIVREVDMIVPRAHALIRHRAERYQPSDAFSIPVVMNLTAEHEDEERKERERLESNPDDAEAALNLGLVLLRRNEMQEAAHWLGHALEMRDQLPDGGLLASHQLQRLLCRQQQFSED
;
A
#
# COMPACT_ATOMS: atom_id res chain seq x y z
N MET A 1 4.54 -63.89 -5.89
CA MET A 1 4.26 -62.53 -6.38
C MET A 1 5.06 -62.33 -7.64
N ASP A 2 4.44 -61.81 -8.71
CA ASP A 2 5.16 -61.57 -9.95
C ASP A 2 6.24 -60.51 -9.75
N PRO A 3 7.50 -60.76 -10.17
CA PRO A 3 8.60 -59.81 -10.01
C PRO A 3 8.33 -58.48 -10.72
N THR A 4 7.54 -58.48 -11.79
CA THR A 4 7.08 -57.27 -12.49
C THR A 4 6.16 -56.42 -11.62
N LEU A 5 5.27 -57.03 -10.85
CA LEU A 5 4.37 -56.35 -9.91
C LEU A 5 5.15 -55.74 -8.75
N LEU A 6 6.14 -56.46 -8.19
CA LEU A 6 7.03 -55.94 -7.15
C LEU A 6 7.87 -54.75 -7.64
N VAL A 7 8.40 -54.80 -8.87
CA VAL A 7 9.14 -53.69 -9.48
C VAL A 7 8.22 -52.48 -9.68
N THR A 8 6.98 -52.68 -10.11
CA THR A 8 6.02 -51.60 -10.37
C THR A 8 5.62 -50.90 -9.06
N ILE A 9 5.30 -51.67 -8.02
CA ILE A 9 5.03 -51.14 -6.68
C ILE A 9 6.25 -50.39 -6.13
N GLY A 10 7.45 -50.96 -6.31
CA GLY A 10 8.70 -50.32 -5.91
C GLY A 10 8.94 -48.97 -6.60
N ILE A 11 8.67 -48.88 -7.91
CA ILE A 11 8.81 -47.63 -8.67
C ILE A 11 7.79 -46.59 -8.22
N ILE A 12 6.52 -46.97 -8.03
CA ILE A 12 5.47 -46.05 -7.56
C ILE A 12 5.82 -45.55 -6.16
N PHE A 13 6.25 -46.43 -5.26
CA PHE A 13 6.65 -46.06 -3.91
C PHE A 13 7.87 -45.13 -3.90
N LEU A 14 8.88 -45.42 -4.73
CA LEU A 14 10.05 -44.55 -4.84
C LEU A 14 9.66 -43.19 -5.42
N ALA A 15 8.82 -43.15 -6.45
CA ALA A 15 8.34 -41.91 -7.05
C ALA A 15 7.51 -41.07 -6.07
N THR A 16 6.64 -41.70 -5.25
CA THR A 16 5.87 -40.99 -4.22
C THR A 16 6.75 -40.51 -3.06
N LEU A 17 7.74 -41.30 -2.64
CA LEU A 17 8.70 -40.90 -1.61
C LEU A 17 9.54 -39.72 -2.08
N VAL A 18 10.13 -39.80 -3.28
CA VAL A 18 10.89 -38.70 -3.89
C VAL A 18 10.00 -37.48 -4.07
N GLY A 19 8.77 -37.66 -4.56
CA GLY A 19 7.80 -36.57 -4.71
C GLY A 19 7.44 -35.89 -3.37
N SER A 20 7.29 -36.67 -2.30
CA SER A 20 7.01 -36.16 -0.95
C SER A 20 8.18 -35.34 -0.41
N VAL A 21 9.42 -35.84 -0.54
CA VAL A 21 10.63 -35.12 -0.12
C VAL A 21 10.83 -33.84 -0.93
N LEU A 22 10.63 -33.88 -2.25
CA LEU A 22 10.70 -32.68 -3.09
C LEU A 22 9.63 -31.65 -2.69
N ARG A 23 8.45 -32.10 -2.26
CA ARG A 23 7.37 -31.22 -1.80
C ARG A 23 7.66 -30.63 -0.43
N SER A 24 8.29 -31.37 0.49
CA SER A 24 8.65 -30.86 1.82
C SER A 24 9.77 -29.82 1.79
N LEU A 25 10.61 -29.83 0.75
CA LEU A 25 11.68 -28.85 0.55
C LEU A 25 11.22 -27.62 -0.27
N ARG A 26 9.97 -27.59 -0.73
CA ARG A 26 9.48 -26.56 -1.63
C ARG A 26 9.19 -25.26 -0.86
N LYS A 27 10.04 -24.26 -1.07
CA LYS A 27 9.84 -22.88 -0.62
C LYS A 27 8.78 -22.18 -1.50
N ASP A 28 8.05 -21.22 -0.92
CA ASP A 28 7.11 -20.39 -1.68
C ASP A 28 7.87 -19.53 -2.68
N ARG A 29 7.36 -19.43 -3.91
CA ARG A 29 8.06 -18.74 -5.01
C ARG A 29 8.08 -17.23 -4.83
N CYS A 30 6.96 -16.64 -4.41
CA CYS A 30 6.86 -15.20 -4.17
C CYS A 30 7.79 -14.82 -3.02
N LEU A 31 7.73 -15.56 -1.91
CA LEU A 31 8.63 -15.30 -0.76
C LEU A 31 10.11 -15.47 -1.11
N ARG A 32 10.45 -16.44 -1.98
CA ARG A 32 11.84 -16.66 -2.39
C ARG A 32 12.45 -15.45 -3.11
N ASP A 33 11.65 -14.64 -3.78
CA ASP A 33 12.15 -13.45 -4.46
C ASP A 33 12.46 -12.28 -3.51
N PHE A 34 12.09 -12.43 -2.23
CA PHE A 34 12.43 -11.54 -1.12
C PHE A 34 13.53 -12.12 -0.22
N ASP A 35 13.96 -13.37 -0.46
CA ASP A 35 15.01 -14.03 0.31
C ASP A 35 16.36 -13.28 0.20
N GLY A 36 16.99 -13.05 1.34
CA GLY A 36 18.23 -12.29 1.49
C GLY A 36 18.11 -10.78 1.26
N PHE A 37 16.89 -10.23 1.16
CA PHE A 37 16.64 -8.78 1.16
C PHE A 37 16.23 -8.29 2.54
N HIS A 38 16.47 -7.01 2.80
CA HIS A 38 15.88 -6.34 3.95
C HIS A 38 14.41 -6.07 3.66
N VAL A 39 13.53 -6.55 4.52
CA VAL A 39 12.08 -6.48 4.36
C VAL A 39 11.42 -6.06 5.66
N THR A 40 10.23 -5.50 5.56
CA THR A 40 9.35 -5.20 6.70
C THR A 40 8.07 -6.02 6.54
N VAL A 41 7.77 -6.87 7.51
CA VAL A 41 6.52 -7.60 7.61
C VAL A 41 5.57 -6.80 8.50
N GLU A 42 4.43 -6.40 7.92
CA GLU A 42 3.29 -5.87 8.66
C GLU A 42 2.31 -7.02 8.91
N ARG A 43 1.94 -7.22 10.17
CA ARG A 43 0.92 -8.19 10.59
C ARG A 43 -0.46 -7.51 10.69
N LYS A 44 -1.52 -8.32 10.73
CA LYS A 44 -2.91 -7.85 10.85
C LYS A 44 -3.16 -7.05 12.14
N ASP A 45 -2.48 -7.40 13.22
CA ASP A 45 -2.45 -6.67 14.49
C ASP A 45 -1.67 -5.34 14.45
N LYS A 46 -1.28 -4.87 13.26
CA LYS A 46 -0.48 -3.67 13.00
C LYS A 46 0.95 -3.72 13.57
N ARG A 47 1.40 -4.87 14.10
CA ARG A 47 2.80 -5.05 14.50
C ARG A 47 3.68 -5.09 13.25
N ARG A 48 4.78 -4.33 13.28
CA ARG A 48 5.79 -4.30 12.21
C ARG A 48 7.08 -4.95 12.70
N ILE A 49 7.61 -5.85 11.88
CA ILE A 49 8.84 -6.57 12.15
C ILE A 49 9.73 -6.41 10.91
N TRP A 50 10.98 -6.00 11.09
CA TRP A 50 11.89 -5.74 9.97
C TRP A 50 13.17 -6.56 10.12
N GLY A 51 13.79 -6.95 9.01
CA GLY A 51 15.02 -7.73 9.05
C GLY A 51 15.43 -8.24 7.68
N THR A 52 16.60 -8.88 7.60
CA THR A 52 17.00 -9.61 6.40
C THR A 52 16.29 -10.95 6.39
N MET A 53 15.48 -11.21 5.36
CA MET A 53 14.73 -12.45 5.26
C MET A 53 15.65 -13.63 4.95
N ARG A 54 15.49 -14.74 5.70
CA ARG A 54 16.00 -16.07 5.39
C ARG A 54 14.84 -17.02 5.25
N LEU A 55 14.52 -17.38 4.01
CA LEU A 55 13.38 -18.24 3.74
C LEU A 55 13.75 -19.72 3.90
N GLU A 56 12.95 -20.46 4.66
CA GLU A 56 12.99 -21.92 4.74
C GLU A 56 11.66 -22.57 4.30
N ALA A 57 11.62 -23.90 4.24
CA ALA A 57 10.41 -24.61 3.81
C ALA A 57 9.26 -24.52 4.84
N THR A 58 9.59 -24.31 6.11
CA THR A 58 8.66 -24.27 7.25
C THR A 58 8.24 -22.85 7.66
N GLY A 59 8.89 -21.83 7.13
CA GLY A 59 8.74 -20.44 7.58
C GLY A 59 9.86 -19.57 7.03
N PHE A 60 10.02 -18.37 7.56
CA PHE A 60 11.21 -17.55 7.33
C PHE A 60 11.65 -16.86 8.61
N GLU A 61 12.94 -16.56 8.68
CA GLU A 61 13.55 -15.78 9.75
C GLU A 61 13.85 -14.36 9.25
N LEU A 62 13.69 -13.37 10.12
CA LEU A 62 14.08 -11.99 9.88
C LEU A 62 15.27 -11.66 10.79
N GLU A 63 16.47 -11.62 10.22
CA GLU A 63 17.69 -11.25 10.94
C GLU A 63 17.72 -9.74 11.16
N TYR A 64 17.80 -9.29 12.42
CA TYR A 64 17.91 -7.87 12.74
C TYR A 64 19.31 -7.35 12.39
N ARG A 65 19.41 -6.07 12.01
CA ARG A 65 20.72 -5.43 11.76
C ARG A 65 21.48 -5.13 13.05
N GLN A 66 20.74 -4.94 14.13
CA GLN A 66 21.23 -4.63 15.47
C GLN A 66 20.35 -5.39 16.46
N ASP A 67 20.95 -5.81 17.56
CA ASP A 67 20.28 -6.48 18.66
C ASP A 67 19.12 -5.61 19.19
N VAL A 68 17.91 -6.17 19.22
CA VAL A 68 16.72 -5.49 19.70
C VAL A 68 16.40 -6.02 21.09
N VAL A 69 16.20 -5.13 22.07
CA VAL A 69 15.75 -5.55 23.39
C VAL A 69 14.23 -5.53 23.41
N ASP A 70 13.60 -6.69 23.60
CA ASP A 70 12.14 -6.80 23.72
C ASP A 70 11.64 -6.19 25.05
N SER A 71 10.33 -5.94 25.12
CA SER A 71 9.55 -5.55 26.29
C SER A 71 9.83 -6.39 27.55
N GLN A 72 10.26 -7.64 27.39
CA GLN A 72 10.65 -8.55 28.48
C GLN A 72 12.15 -8.51 28.82
N MET A 73 12.91 -7.54 28.27
CA MET A 73 14.36 -7.37 28.45
C MET A 73 15.23 -8.49 27.85
N HIS A 74 14.71 -9.25 26.89
CA HIS A 74 15.50 -10.22 26.13
C HIS A 74 16.16 -9.54 24.92
N VAL A 75 17.42 -9.89 24.66
CA VAL A 75 18.11 -9.46 23.44
C VAL A 75 17.72 -10.40 22.31
N GLU A 76 16.92 -9.91 21.38
CA GLU A 76 16.53 -10.62 20.17
C GLU A 76 17.48 -10.27 19.02
N THR A 77 18.00 -11.29 18.34
CA THR A 77 18.85 -11.16 17.15
C THR A 77 18.06 -11.37 15.86
N SER A 78 16.91 -12.06 15.96
CA SER A 78 16.07 -12.40 14.83
C SER A 78 14.63 -12.72 15.25
N TYR A 79 13.74 -12.75 14.26
CA TYR A 79 12.34 -13.15 14.43
C TYR A 79 11.99 -14.29 13.47
N ALA A 80 11.54 -15.42 14.00
CA ALA A 80 11.07 -16.55 13.19
C ALA A 80 9.55 -16.48 12.98
N LEU A 81 9.11 -16.56 11.73
CA LEU A 81 7.70 -16.58 11.34
C LEU A 81 7.39 -17.91 10.66
N TYR A 82 6.52 -18.71 11.28
CA TYR A 82 6.19 -20.04 10.76
C TYR A 82 5.08 -19.97 9.71
N LYS A 83 5.06 -20.98 8.83
CA LYS A 83 4.07 -21.08 7.75
C LYS A 83 2.61 -21.04 8.23
N GLY A 84 2.33 -21.55 9.43
CA GLY A 84 0.99 -21.49 10.04
C GLY A 84 0.53 -20.07 10.36
N GLU A 85 1.45 -19.12 10.51
CA GLU A 85 1.19 -17.72 10.83
C GLU A 85 1.12 -16.83 9.57
N TYR A 86 1.25 -17.41 8.37
CA TYR A 86 1.20 -16.64 7.12
C TYR A 86 -0.16 -15.96 6.90
N GLU A 87 -1.24 -16.50 7.48
CA GLU A 87 -2.57 -15.91 7.45
C GLU A 87 -2.66 -14.61 8.26
N ASP A 88 -1.76 -14.40 9.23
CA ASP A 88 -1.71 -13.20 10.07
C ASP A 88 -0.86 -12.09 9.45
N ILE A 89 -0.18 -12.35 8.34
CA ILE A 89 0.57 -11.34 7.60
C ILE A 89 -0.43 -10.41 6.92
N GLN A 90 -0.30 -9.11 7.09
CA GLN A 90 -1.04 -8.13 6.29
C GLN A 90 -0.34 -7.94 4.94
N ALA A 91 0.96 -7.62 4.98
CA ALA A 91 1.80 -7.41 3.81
C ALA A 91 3.29 -7.53 4.19
N ILE A 92 4.14 -7.83 3.20
CA ILE A 92 5.60 -7.80 3.32
C ILE A 92 6.11 -6.76 2.34
N TYR A 93 6.87 -5.78 2.82
CA TYR A 93 7.40 -4.68 2.04
C TYR A 93 8.91 -4.80 1.88
N ARG A 94 9.41 -4.52 0.67
CA ARG A 94 10.81 -4.26 0.38
C ARG A 94 10.93 -2.83 -0.15
N TYR A 95 11.54 -1.97 0.64
CA TYR A 95 11.75 -0.56 0.31
C TYR A 95 12.87 -0.40 -0.73
N VAL A 96 12.58 0.25 -1.86
CA VAL A 96 13.51 0.35 -2.99
C VAL A 96 14.66 1.32 -2.72
N ASP A 97 14.41 2.36 -1.91
CA ASP A 97 15.37 3.36 -1.46
C ASP A 97 16.40 2.82 -0.45
N GLU A 98 16.09 1.72 0.24
CA GLU A 98 17.01 1.06 1.19
C GLU A 98 17.90 -0.02 0.54
N LEU A 99 17.73 -0.27 -0.76
CA LEU A 99 18.52 -1.27 -1.48
C LEU A 99 19.92 -0.77 -1.82
N THR A 100 20.92 -1.60 -1.56
CA THR A 100 22.27 -1.42 -2.12
C THR A 100 22.22 -1.37 -3.65
N PRO A 101 23.11 -0.63 -4.34
CA PRO A 101 23.12 -0.52 -5.80
C PRO A 101 23.11 -1.88 -6.53
N GLU A 102 23.83 -2.87 -6.01
CA GLU A 102 23.91 -4.22 -6.58
C GLU A 102 22.55 -4.93 -6.52
N ARG A 103 21.91 -4.91 -5.34
CA ARG A 103 20.57 -5.47 -5.12
C ARG A 103 19.51 -4.75 -5.93
N ARG A 104 19.61 -3.42 -6.07
CA ARG A 104 18.72 -2.62 -6.93
C ARG A 104 18.85 -3.04 -8.40
N LYS A 105 20.07 -3.29 -8.89
CA LYS A 105 20.30 -3.80 -10.25
C LYS A 105 19.68 -5.19 -10.44
N GLN A 106 19.82 -6.09 -9.48
CA GLN A 106 19.18 -7.42 -9.52
C GLN A 106 17.66 -7.31 -9.58
N ARG A 107 17.07 -6.44 -8.74
CA ARG A 107 15.64 -6.13 -8.72
C ARG A 107 15.16 -5.57 -10.06
N ASN A 108 15.85 -4.57 -10.62
CA ASN A 108 15.47 -3.96 -11.90
C ASN A 108 15.52 -4.96 -13.06
N GLN A 109 16.47 -5.90 -13.04
CA GLN A 109 16.47 -7.00 -14.01
C GLN A 109 15.25 -7.91 -13.82
N ALA A 110 14.86 -8.23 -12.59
CA ALA A 110 13.68 -9.05 -12.31
C ALA A 110 12.39 -8.35 -12.76
N LEU A 111 12.28 -7.04 -12.53
CA LEU A 111 11.19 -6.20 -13.00
C LEU A 111 11.10 -6.19 -14.54
N HIS A 112 12.19 -5.85 -15.23
CA HIS A 112 12.21 -5.84 -16.70
C HIS A 112 11.81 -7.19 -17.29
N LYS A 113 12.27 -8.27 -16.66
CA LYS A 113 11.94 -9.65 -17.00
C LYS A 113 10.47 -10.02 -16.76
N ALA A 114 9.80 -9.36 -15.81
CA ALA A 114 8.38 -9.54 -15.54
C ALA A 114 7.52 -8.84 -16.61
N PHE A 115 7.88 -7.61 -17.00
CA PHE A 115 7.24 -6.87 -18.08
C PHE A 115 7.43 -7.50 -19.47
N HIS A 116 8.61 -8.07 -19.72
CA HIS A 116 8.97 -8.61 -21.04
C HIS A 116 9.38 -10.10 -20.92
N PRO A 117 8.41 -11.02 -20.76
CA PRO A 117 8.71 -12.43 -20.65
C PRO A 117 9.15 -13.02 -22.00
N ASN A 118 10.33 -13.64 -22.03
CA ASN A 118 10.80 -14.37 -23.21
C ASN A 118 9.94 -15.62 -23.49
N SER A 119 9.78 -16.01 -24.76
CA SER A 119 8.94 -17.15 -25.19
C SER A 119 9.24 -18.47 -24.48
N PHE A 120 10.51 -18.75 -24.15
CA PHE A 120 10.89 -19.94 -23.39
C PHE A 120 10.32 -19.96 -21.96
N ARG A 121 10.28 -18.80 -21.30
CA ARG A 121 9.70 -18.70 -19.94
C ARG A 121 8.20 -18.90 -19.95
N TYR A 122 7.53 -18.41 -21.00
CA TYR A 122 6.11 -18.69 -21.21
C TYR A 122 5.84 -20.19 -21.27
N VAL A 123 6.65 -20.95 -22.03
CA VAL A 123 6.50 -22.42 -22.12
C VAL A 123 6.77 -23.13 -20.78
N VAL A 124 7.84 -22.76 -20.07
CA VAL A 124 8.13 -23.32 -18.73
C VAL A 124 6.99 -23.03 -17.75
N ARG A 125 6.44 -21.81 -17.81
CA ARG A 125 5.31 -21.37 -16.99
C ARG A 125 4.04 -22.15 -17.32
N LEU A 126 3.74 -22.36 -18.61
CA LEU A 126 2.61 -23.17 -19.07
C LEU A 126 2.71 -24.63 -18.61
N ALA A 127 3.88 -25.26 -18.79
CA ALA A 127 4.12 -26.63 -18.34
C ALA A 127 3.95 -26.78 -16.82
N ARG A 128 4.47 -25.82 -16.05
CA ARG A 128 4.31 -25.78 -14.59
C ARG A 128 2.83 -25.63 -14.19
N ASN A 129 2.13 -24.70 -14.82
CA ASN A 129 0.72 -24.45 -14.54
C ASN A 129 -0.11 -25.71 -14.81
N PHE A 130 0.16 -26.42 -15.91
CA PHE A 130 -0.44 -27.72 -16.21
C PHE A 130 -0.17 -28.77 -15.12
N THR A 131 1.06 -28.88 -14.63
CA THR A 131 1.39 -29.85 -13.55
C THR A 131 0.69 -29.55 -12.22
N ASN A 132 0.56 -28.27 -11.86
CA ASN A 132 -0.16 -27.87 -10.65
C ASN A 132 -1.66 -28.23 -10.80
N THR A 133 -2.29 -27.87 -11.91
CA THR A 133 -3.69 -28.19 -12.20
C THR A 133 -3.95 -29.70 -12.22
N ALA A 134 -3.05 -30.49 -12.83
CA ALA A 134 -3.17 -31.94 -12.88
C ALA A 134 -3.05 -32.60 -11.50
N THR A 135 -2.17 -32.07 -10.63
CA THR A 135 -2.03 -32.58 -9.25
C THR A 135 -3.26 -32.25 -8.41
N ASP A 136 -3.80 -31.04 -8.56
CA ASP A 136 -4.96 -30.58 -7.80
C ASP A 136 -6.21 -31.39 -8.20
N SER A 137 -6.46 -31.59 -9.51
CA SER A 137 -7.58 -32.40 -10.00
C SER A 137 -7.46 -33.89 -9.67
N LEU A 138 -6.25 -34.45 -9.67
CA LEU A 138 -6.02 -35.84 -9.22
C LEU A 138 -6.33 -35.97 -7.72
N THR A 139 -5.90 -35.03 -6.88
CA THR A 139 -6.15 -35.06 -5.44
C THR A 139 -7.65 -34.99 -5.12
N GLU A 140 -8.38 -34.14 -5.85
CA GLU A 140 -9.84 -34.02 -5.75
C GLU A 140 -10.56 -35.31 -6.21
N ALA A 141 -10.16 -35.88 -7.35
CA ALA A 141 -10.69 -37.14 -7.85
C ALA A 141 -10.41 -38.33 -6.90
N PHE A 142 -9.20 -38.42 -6.35
CA PHE A 142 -8.87 -39.42 -5.33
C PHE A 142 -9.67 -39.21 -4.03
N GLY A 143 -9.94 -37.97 -3.64
CA GLY A 143 -10.78 -37.65 -2.47
C GLY A 143 -12.23 -38.08 -2.64
N LEU A 144 -12.80 -37.91 -3.83
CA LEU A 144 -14.15 -38.38 -4.20
C LEU A 144 -14.23 -39.92 -4.20
N VAL A 145 -13.20 -40.61 -4.69
CA VAL A 145 -13.15 -42.08 -4.72
C VAL A 145 -12.86 -42.68 -3.33
N ALA A 146 -12.12 -41.98 -2.48
CA ALA A 146 -11.80 -42.41 -1.11
C ALA A 146 -12.90 -42.10 -0.07
N GLY A 147 -14.09 -41.65 -0.50
CA GLY A 147 -15.26 -41.49 0.37
C GLY A 147 -15.20 -40.34 1.37
N LYS A 148 -14.21 -39.44 1.30
CA LYS A 148 -14.19 -38.19 2.08
C LYS A 148 -14.93 -37.10 1.32
N ALA A 149 -16.23 -37.28 1.15
CA ALA A 149 -17.12 -36.17 0.85
C ALA A 149 -17.11 -35.22 2.05
N LYS A 150 -16.36 -34.12 1.99
CA LYS A 150 -16.74 -32.95 2.78
C LYS A 150 -18.06 -32.46 2.18
N ALA A 151 -19.16 -32.85 2.82
CA ALA A 151 -20.44 -32.17 2.66
C ALA A 151 -20.20 -30.67 2.91
N GLY A 152 -20.28 -29.88 1.84
CA GLY A 152 -19.88 -28.48 1.84
C GLY A 152 -20.72 -27.63 0.89
N GLN A 153 -21.99 -27.97 0.73
CA GLN A 153 -23.01 -27.03 0.29
C GLN A 153 -24.03 -26.91 1.41
N GLN A 154 -23.64 -26.18 2.46
CA GLN A 154 -24.61 -25.57 3.34
C GLN A 154 -24.92 -24.19 2.74
N LEU A 155 -26.03 -24.15 2.01
CA LEU A 155 -26.69 -22.95 1.53
C LEU A 155 -26.73 -21.90 2.64
N LEU A 156 -26.07 -20.76 2.39
CA LEU A 156 -26.20 -19.57 3.21
C LEU A 156 -27.68 -19.13 3.20
N ALA A 157 -28.28 -19.01 4.38
CA ALA A 157 -29.63 -18.51 4.56
C ALA A 157 -29.77 -17.09 3.96
N PRO A 158 -30.90 -16.77 3.29
CA PRO A 158 -31.15 -15.43 2.79
C PRO A 158 -31.64 -14.56 3.95
N GLY A 159 -30.78 -13.66 4.42
CA GLY A 159 -31.14 -12.79 5.53
C GLY A 159 -30.01 -11.85 5.91
N GLN A 160 -29.83 -10.78 5.14
CA GLN A 160 -29.83 -9.39 5.60
C GLN A 160 -29.35 -8.50 4.44
N THR A 161 -30.29 -7.71 3.96
CA THR A 161 -30.18 -6.78 2.86
C THR A 161 -29.53 -5.49 3.36
N HIS A 162 -28.62 -4.98 2.55
CA HIS A 162 -27.82 -3.76 2.70
C HIS A 162 -26.62 -3.90 3.64
N LEU A 163 -25.45 -3.52 3.12
CA LEU A 163 -24.09 -3.60 3.67
C LEU A 163 -23.32 -4.88 3.26
N LYS A 164 -22.08 -4.70 2.75
CA LYS A 164 -21.02 -5.74 2.58
C LYS A 164 -21.03 -6.59 1.29
N GLY A 165 -20.85 -5.95 0.13
CA GLY A 165 -20.46 -6.66 -1.11
C GLY A 165 -18.95 -6.89 -1.23
N LEU A 166 -18.15 -5.82 -1.17
CA LEU A 166 -16.71 -5.86 -1.50
C LEU A 166 -15.85 -6.70 -0.54
N THR A 167 -16.08 -6.59 0.77
CA THR A 167 -15.28 -7.30 1.79
C THR A 167 -15.63 -8.79 1.89
N LYS A 168 -16.90 -9.15 1.66
CA LYS A 168 -17.38 -10.54 1.71
C LYS A 168 -16.83 -11.37 0.54
N ASP A 169 -16.53 -10.72 -0.58
CA ASP A 169 -15.93 -11.36 -1.75
C ASP A 169 -14.40 -11.52 -1.63
N ILE A 170 -13.73 -10.71 -0.80
CA ILE A 170 -12.28 -10.77 -0.56
C ILE A 170 -11.94 -11.77 0.57
N LEU A 171 -12.68 -11.73 1.68
CA LEU A 171 -12.45 -12.59 2.85
C LEU A 171 -12.92 -14.03 2.58
N GLY A 172 -11.97 -14.96 2.51
CA GLY A 172 -12.24 -16.40 2.36
C GLY A 172 -11.99 -16.96 0.96
N TYR A 173 -11.47 -16.15 0.04
CA TYR A 173 -10.99 -16.68 -1.24
C TYR A 173 -9.69 -17.49 -1.01
N VAL A 174 -9.82 -18.82 -1.03
CA VAL A 174 -8.67 -19.72 -1.03
C VAL A 174 -8.13 -19.81 -2.45
N GLY A 175 -7.03 -19.11 -2.70
CA GLY A 175 -6.38 -19.09 -4.00
C GLY A 175 -5.89 -20.48 -4.43
N THR A 176 -6.25 -20.90 -5.64
CA THR A 176 -5.68 -22.09 -6.28
C THR A 176 -4.22 -21.87 -6.66
N ASN A 177 -3.43 -22.93 -6.75
CA ASN A 177 -2.01 -22.84 -7.17
C ASN A 177 -1.82 -22.31 -8.60
N TYR A 178 -2.86 -22.46 -9.44
CA TYR A 178 -2.95 -21.89 -10.77
C TYR A 178 -4.30 -21.20 -10.94
N ASP A 179 -4.26 -19.95 -11.41
CA ASP A 179 -5.44 -19.14 -11.67
C ASP A 179 -5.34 -18.56 -13.10
N PRO A 180 -6.17 -19.04 -14.05
CA PRO A 180 -6.14 -18.58 -15.44
C PRO A 180 -6.40 -17.09 -15.61
N LEU A 181 -7.13 -16.47 -14.67
CA LEU A 181 -7.45 -15.06 -14.72
C LEU A 181 -6.25 -14.24 -14.25
N LEU A 182 -5.67 -14.58 -13.09
CA LEU A 182 -4.46 -13.90 -12.58
C LEU A 182 -3.29 -14.04 -13.56
N GLU A 183 -3.17 -15.18 -14.24
CA GLU A 183 -2.11 -15.41 -15.23
C GLU A 183 -2.13 -14.36 -16.36
N LYS A 184 -3.30 -13.84 -16.75
CA LYS A 184 -3.41 -12.78 -17.78
C LYS A 184 -2.92 -11.42 -17.29
N PHE A 185 -2.85 -11.21 -15.97
CA PHE A 185 -2.43 -9.95 -15.36
C PHE A 185 -0.94 -9.92 -15.03
N VAL A 186 -0.25 -11.06 -15.14
CA VAL A 186 1.17 -11.12 -14.81
C VAL A 186 2.00 -10.34 -15.85
N GLY A 187 2.89 -9.48 -15.37
CA GLY A 187 3.69 -8.56 -16.17
C GLY A 187 2.98 -7.27 -16.54
N VAL A 188 1.76 -7.05 -16.05
CA VAL A 188 0.94 -5.86 -16.31
C VAL A 188 0.80 -5.05 -15.02
N GLN A 189 0.63 -3.74 -15.17
CA GLN A 189 0.27 -2.87 -14.07
C GLN A 189 -1.19 -3.11 -13.67
N VAL A 190 -1.43 -3.35 -12.39
CA VAL A 190 -2.70 -3.78 -11.83
C VAL A 190 -3.07 -2.95 -10.61
N VAL A 191 -4.37 -2.95 -10.28
CA VAL A 191 -4.86 -2.52 -8.98
C VAL A 191 -5.14 -3.75 -8.14
N ALA A 192 -4.43 -3.84 -7.02
CA ALA A 192 -4.65 -4.84 -5.98
C ALA A 192 -5.48 -4.22 -4.86
N GLU A 193 -6.66 -4.78 -4.63
CA GLU A 193 -7.47 -4.48 -3.46
C GLU A 193 -7.02 -5.37 -2.32
N VAL A 194 -6.64 -4.75 -1.21
CA VAL A 194 -6.22 -5.43 0.01
C VAL A 194 -7.17 -5.02 1.13
N ALA A 195 -7.86 -5.99 1.72
CA ALA A 195 -8.70 -5.74 2.87
C ALA A 195 -7.84 -5.52 4.11
N GLU A 196 -8.06 -4.38 4.77
CA GLU A 196 -7.63 -4.09 6.13
C GLU A 196 -8.89 -4.09 7.03
N GLU A 197 -8.71 -4.09 8.36
CA GLU A 197 -9.82 -4.29 9.33
C GLU A 197 -11.05 -3.38 9.06
N ASP A 198 -10.82 -2.09 8.79
CA ASP A 198 -11.88 -1.09 8.61
C ASP A 198 -11.94 -0.44 7.22
N ALA A 199 -11.01 -0.78 6.32
CA ALA A 199 -10.92 -0.15 5.00
C ALA A 199 -10.41 -1.13 3.94
N VAL A 200 -10.81 -0.92 2.69
CA VAL A 200 -10.16 -1.56 1.54
C VAL A 200 -9.15 -0.58 0.99
N ARG A 201 -7.88 -1.00 0.93
CA ARG A 201 -6.82 -0.20 0.32
C ARG A 201 -6.49 -0.75 -1.05
N GLU A 202 -6.46 0.17 -2.01
CA GLU A 202 -6.01 -0.10 -3.35
C GLU A 202 -4.52 0.19 -3.45
N TYR A 203 -3.77 -0.78 -3.97
CA TYR A 203 -2.37 -0.62 -4.30
C TYR A 203 -2.19 -0.80 -5.79
N VAL A 204 -1.51 0.15 -6.43
CA VAL A 204 -1.19 0.05 -7.84
C VAL A 204 0.27 -0.31 -8.01
N GLY A 205 0.52 -1.33 -8.82
CA GLY A 205 1.86 -1.82 -9.12
C GLY A 205 1.83 -2.91 -10.17
N VAL A 206 2.95 -3.55 -10.41
CA VAL A 206 3.13 -4.55 -11.47
C VAL A 206 3.00 -5.94 -10.87
N LEU A 207 2.02 -6.73 -11.30
CA LEU A 207 1.91 -8.12 -10.83
C LEU A 207 3.06 -8.93 -11.42
N LYS A 208 4.06 -9.26 -10.62
CA LYS A 208 5.21 -10.05 -11.08
C LYS A 208 4.90 -11.54 -11.07
N ASP A 209 4.32 -12.03 -9.97
CA ASP A 209 3.97 -13.44 -9.85
C ASP A 209 2.93 -13.70 -8.76
N TYR A 210 2.40 -14.92 -8.72
CA TYR A 210 1.50 -15.39 -7.67
C TYR A 210 1.73 -16.87 -7.31
N THR A 211 1.35 -17.25 -6.09
CA THR A 211 1.20 -18.63 -5.62
C THR A 211 -0.21 -18.83 -5.06
N GLY A 212 -0.53 -20.03 -4.56
CA GLY A 212 -1.80 -20.24 -3.84
C GLY A 212 -1.97 -19.32 -2.63
N GLY A 213 -0.86 -18.94 -1.97
CA GLY A 213 -0.88 -18.13 -0.76
C GLY A 213 -0.64 -16.64 -0.96
N PHE A 214 0.08 -16.23 -2.01
CA PHE A 214 0.60 -14.86 -2.11
C PHE A 214 0.47 -14.25 -3.52
N LEU A 215 0.33 -12.92 -3.56
CA LEU A 215 0.56 -12.08 -4.74
C LEU A 215 1.86 -11.31 -4.52
N GLU A 216 2.72 -11.26 -5.54
CA GLU A 216 3.92 -10.42 -5.55
C GLU A 216 3.74 -9.27 -6.54
N ILE A 217 3.77 -8.04 -6.03
CA ILE A 217 3.52 -6.81 -6.77
C ILE A 217 4.75 -5.91 -6.63
N LEU A 218 5.30 -5.46 -7.76
CA LEU A 218 6.48 -4.58 -7.80
C LEU A 218 6.08 -3.14 -8.13
N ASP A 219 6.99 -2.19 -7.92
CA ASP A 219 6.80 -0.75 -8.24
C ASP A 219 5.52 -0.17 -7.61
N VAL A 220 5.25 -0.51 -6.35
CA VAL A 220 4.11 0.05 -5.63
C VAL A 220 4.51 1.37 -4.99
N TYR A 221 3.66 2.38 -5.17
CA TYR A 221 3.78 3.67 -4.51
C TYR A 221 3.04 3.66 -3.18
N LEU A 222 3.77 3.60 -2.06
CA LEU A 222 3.22 3.54 -0.71
C LEU A 222 3.26 4.93 -0.05
N PRO A 223 2.12 5.56 0.25
CA PRO A 223 2.08 6.81 0.99
C PRO A 223 2.37 6.57 2.49
N GLN A 224 3.37 7.25 3.03
CA GLN A 224 3.78 7.19 4.44
C GLN A 224 3.65 8.57 5.09
N ALA A 225 3.00 8.64 6.25
CA ALA A 225 2.91 9.86 7.05
C ALA A 225 4.24 10.14 7.76
N VAL A 226 4.67 11.41 7.73
CA VAL A 226 5.85 11.92 8.41
C VAL A 226 5.50 13.23 9.08
N VAL A 227 5.84 13.37 10.36
CA VAL A 227 5.64 14.60 11.13
C VAL A 227 6.96 15.37 11.17
N MET A 228 6.91 16.65 10.84
CA MET A 228 8.04 17.58 10.92
C MET A 228 7.72 18.66 11.94
N SER A 229 8.61 18.90 12.90
CA SER A 229 8.47 19.99 13.87
C SER A 229 9.51 21.08 13.59
N LEU A 230 9.09 22.33 13.62
CA LEU A 230 9.92 23.52 13.46
C LEU A 230 9.79 24.41 14.70
N GLU A 231 10.91 24.84 15.27
CA GLU A 231 10.98 25.75 16.42
C GLU A 231 11.54 27.10 15.98
N ILE A 232 10.72 28.14 16.03
CA ILE A 232 11.06 29.47 15.53
C ILE A 232 11.67 30.28 16.67
N SER A 233 12.95 30.60 16.57
CA SER A 233 13.62 31.44 17.56
C SER A 233 13.27 32.92 17.33
N PRO A 234 12.94 33.69 18.38
CA PRO A 234 12.80 35.13 18.24
C PRO A 234 14.14 35.74 17.81
N PRO A 235 14.15 36.83 17.03
CA PRO A 235 15.39 37.50 16.65
C PRO A 235 16.13 37.95 17.92
N GLU A 236 17.39 37.55 18.06
CA GLU A 236 18.26 38.05 19.12
C GLU A 236 18.35 39.57 18.98
N ASN A 237 17.97 40.28 20.04
CA ASN A 237 18.17 41.73 20.15
C ASN A 237 19.66 41.99 20.35
N ASP A 238 20.43 42.02 19.27
CA ASP A 238 21.76 42.62 19.32
C ASP A 238 21.61 44.13 19.56
N ALA A 239 22.08 44.55 20.73
CA ALA A 239 22.09 45.94 21.16
C ALA A 239 23.04 46.75 20.26
N GLY A 240 22.51 47.30 19.17
CA GLY A 240 23.17 48.36 18.41
C GLY A 240 23.03 48.28 16.89
N GLY A 241 21.91 48.78 16.36
CA GLY A 241 21.85 49.35 15.01
C GLY A 241 21.18 48.50 13.92
N SER A 242 20.16 49.09 13.29
CA SER A 242 19.45 48.61 12.10
C SER A 242 18.46 47.46 12.31
N VAL A 243 17.18 47.82 12.53
CA VAL A 243 16.03 46.92 12.41
C VAL A 243 15.83 46.57 10.93
N THR A 244 16.32 45.41 10.51
CA THR A 244 15.74 44.65 9.40
C THR A 244 15.27 43.33 10.00
N GLY A 245 13.99 43.31 10.40
CA GLY A 245 13.35 42.15 10.98
C GLY A 245 13.29 41.01 9.98
N ALA A 246 14.23 40.06 10.09
CA ALA A 246 14.12 38.74 9.52
C ALA A 246 14.10 37.76 10.71
N VAL A 247 12.91 37.23 11.01
CA VAL A 247 12.77 36.09 11.92
C VAL A 247 13.48 34.92 11.24
N ALA A 248 14.60 34.47 11.80
CA ALA A 248 15.44 33.45 11.18
C ALA A 248 14.78 32.06 11.30
N ALA A 249 14.48 31.46 10.15
CA ALA A 249 13.87 30.16 10.02
C ALA A 249 14.83 29.01 10.41
N THR A 250 14.40 28.13 11.32
CA THR A 250 15.03 26.81 11.50
C THR A 250 14.56 25.86 10.40
N ALA A 251 15.49 25.12 9.79
CA ALA A 251 15.17 24.12 8.77
C ALA A 251 14.75 22.80 9.44
N GLY A 252 13.46 22.46 9.40
CA GLY A 252 12.97 21.13 9.74
C GLY A 252 13.28 20.13 8.63
N THR A 253 13.88 18.99 8.95
CA THR A 253 14.20 17.93 7.98
C THR A 253 13.46 16.64 8.36
N ALA A 254 12.33 16.35 7.72
CA ALA A 254 11.56 15.11 7.90
C ALA A 254 12.25 13.90 7.23
N ASN A 255 12.98 14.20 6.17
CA ASN A 255 13.83 13.32 5.37
C ASN A 255 14.91 14.24 4.78
N ARG A 256 16.13 13.74 4.49
CA ARG A 256 17.25 14.56 3.95
C ARG A 256 16.88 15.38 2.70
N GLU A 257 15.76 15.05 2.08
CA GLU A 257 15.26 15.59 0.82
C GLU A 257 14.02 16.51 0.97
N ILE A 258 13.46 16.70 2.17
CA ILE A 258 12.36 17.65 2.40
C ILE A 258 12.78 18.64 3.46
N SER A 259 12.76 19.92 3.11
CA SER A 259 13.08 21.03 4.01
C SER A 259 11.91 21.98 4.10
N ALA A 260 11.60 22.45 5.31
CA ALA A 260 10.67 23.55 5.51
C ALA A 260 11.33 24.69 6.28
N THR A 261 10.96 25.92 5.95
CA THR A 261 11.41 27.16 6.58
C THR A 261 10.21 28.08 6.83
N VAL A 262 10.24 28.86 7.90
CA VAL A 262 9.19 29.84 8.22
C VAL A 262 9.82 31.22 8.34
N GLU A 263 9.42 32.14 7.48
CA GLU A 263 9.85 33.53 7.50
C GLU A 263 8.65 34.43 7.82
N GLY A 264 8.59 34.95 9.05
CA GLY A 264 7.46 35.72 9.55
C GLY A 264 6.17 34.89 9.61
N ARG A 265 5.31 35.02 8.61
CA ARG A 265 4.06 34.25 8.46
C ARG A 265 4.06 33.32 7.25
N VAL A 266 5.12 33.32 6.45
CA VAL A 266 5.19 32.50 5.24
C VAL A 266 5.95 31.22 5.55
N LEU A 267 5.24 30.10 5.52
CA LEU A 267 5.80 28.77 5.51
C LEU A 267 6.22 28.42 4.08
N THR A 268 7.48 28.06 3.89
CA THR A 268 8.02 27.56 2.63
C THR A 268 8.41 26.11 2.81
N VAL A 269 7.84 25.21 2.00
CA VAL A 269 8.16 23.77 2.00
C VAL A 269 8.76 23.40 0.65
N GLN A 270 9.99 22.90 0.65
CA GLN A 270 10.69 22.47 -0.56
C GLN A 270 10.75 20.94 -0.63
N ASN A 271 10.25 20.39 -1.74
CA ASN A 271 10.32 18.96 -2.03
C ASN A 271 11.51 18.66 -2.97
N ARG A 272 12.58 18.04 -2.45
CA ARG A 272 13.73 17.58 -3.25
C ARG A 272 13.70 16.07 -3.50
N THR A 273 12.63 15.38 -3.14
CA THR A 273 12.49 13.95 -3.34
C THR A 273 12.22 13.64 -4.82
N SER A 274 12.28 12.37 -5.21
CA SER A 274 11.95 11.92 -6.57
C SER A 274 10.45 11.79 -6.86
N ALA A 275 9.59 12.04 -5.87
CA ALA A 275 8.15 11.82 -5.91
C ALA A 275 7.39 13.06 -5.39
N PRO A 276 6.09 13.20 -5.65
CA PRO A 276 5.31 14.27 -5.03
C PRO A 276 5.14 14.02 -3.53
N VAL A 277 4.94 15.10 -2.77
CA VAL A 277 4.70 15.09 -1.32
C VAL A 277 3.38 15.79 -1.05
N LEU A 278 2.52 15.20 -0.23
CA LEU A 278 1.26 15.81 0.18
C LEU A 278 1.41 16.45 1.56
N LEU A 279 1.25 17.75 1.68
CA LEU A 279 1.10 18.43 2.96
C LEU A 279 -0.35 18.26 3.44
N SER A 280 -0.57 17.32 4.37
CA SER A 280 -1.92 17.00 4.86
C SER A 280 -2.43 18.06 5.82
N SER A 281 -1.64 18.41 6.83
CA SER A 281 -2.05 19.39 7.83
C SER A 281 -0.88 20.19 8.38
N ILE A 282 -1.21 21.39 8.87
CA ILE A 282 -0.32 22.29 9.58
C ILE A 282 -0.93 22.54 10.97
N LYS A 283 -0.13 22.35 12.01
CA LYS A 283 -0.51 22.65 13.39
C LYS A 283 0.36 23.76 13.96
N VAL A 284 -0.28 24.80 14.48
CA VAL A 284 0.35 25.96 15.13
C VAL A 284 -0.27 26.11 16.52
N GLY A 285 0.49 25.81 17.57
CA GLY A 285 -0.04 25.80 18.93
C GLY A 285 -1.20 24.79 19.09
N GLN A 286 -2.40 25.30 19.40
CA GLN A 286 -3.63 24.50 19.50
C GLN A 286 -4.41 24.42 18.18
N ASP A 287 -4.11 25.27 17.20
CA ASP A 287 -4.83 25.33 15.95
C ASP A 287 -4.26 24.30 14.97
N SER A 288 -5.11 23.40 14.49
CA SER A 288 -4.80 22.42 13.44
C SER A 288 -5.64 22.70 12.21
N ARG A 289 -4.96 22.91 11.08
CA ARG A 289 -5.57 23.19 9.77
C ARG A 289 -5.24 22.08 8.78
N MET A 290 -6.26 21.57 8.11
CA MET A 290 -6.12 20.63 7.00
C MET A 290 -5.88 21.43 5.72
N VAL A 291 -4.73 21.20 5.10
CA VAL A 291 -4.26 21.95 3.94
C VAL A 291 -4.38 21.12 2.68
N ASN A 292 -4.04 19.83 2.76
CA ASN A 292 -4.13 18.85 1.66
C ASN A 292 -3.57 19.37 0.32
N ALA A 293 -2.34 19.90 0.36
CA ALA A 293 -1.66 20.47 -0.81
C ALA A 293 -0.61 19.52 -1.36
N VAL A 294 -0.61 19.28 -2.68
CA VAL A 294 0.44 18.49 -3.33
C VAL A 294 1.62 19.37 -3.73
N ILE A 295 2.82 18.99 -3.30
CA ILE A 295 4.10 19.59 -3.65
C ILE A 295 4.78 18.66 -4.65
N GLU A 296 4.81 19.06 -5.92
CA GLU A 296 5.46 18.28 -6.98
C GLU A 296 6.96 18.09 -6.75
N LYS A 297 7.55 17.15 -7.48
CA LYS A 297 8.99 16.87 -7.45
C LYS A 297 9.79 18.12 -7.81
N GLY A 298 10.71 18.52 -6.92
CA GLY A 298 11.60 19.66 -7.13
C GLY A 298 10.93 21.03 -6.91
N SER A 299 9.63 21.04 -6.60
CA SER A 299 8.84 22.27 -6.44
C SER A 299 8.89 22.77 -5.00
N VAL A 300 8.43 24.02 -4.84
CA VAL A 300 8.34 24.71 -3.57
C VAL A 300 6.89 25.14 -3.37
N LEU A 301 6.38 24.94 -2.16
CA LEU A 301 5.08 25.39 -1.71
C LEU A 301 5.26 26.59 -0.78
N HIS A 302 4.50 27.66 -1.01
CA HIS A 302 4.40 28.79 -0.10
C HIS A 302 3.01 28.80 0.53
N TYR A 303 2.95 28.85 1.85
CA TYR A 303 1.70 28.86 2.61
C TYR A 303 1.70 30.01 3.62
N THR A 304 0.61 30.77 3.69
CA THR A 304 0.49 31.91 4.61
C THR A 304 -0.21 31.48 5.90
N LEU A 305 0.53 31.54 7.01
CA LEU A 305 0.04 31.20 8.34
C LEU A 305 -0.86 32.33 8.90
N ALA A 306 -1.82 31.93 9.73
CA ALA A 306 -2.75 32.85 10.39
C ALA A 306 -2.06 33.76 11.41
N ASP A 307 -1.04 33.26 12.10
CA ASP A 307 -0.29 33.98 13.12
C ASP A 307 1.22 33.74 12.96
N THR A 308 2.05 34.60 13.58
CA THR A 308 3.51 34.37 13.69
C THR A 308 3.73 33.23 14.68
N PRO A 309 4.21 32.05 14.24
CA PRO A 309 4.29 30.90 15.14
C PRO A 309 5.58 30.92 15.95
N GLU A 310 5.51 30.39 17.17
CA GLU A 310 6.70 29.95 17.92
C GLU A 310 7.10 28.52 17.54
N ARG A 311 6.09 27.68 17.25
CA ARG A 311 6.28 26.28 16.83
C ARG A 311 5.27 25.91 15.75
N VAL A 312 5.76 25.21 14.73
CA VAL A 312 4.94 24.68 13.64
C VAL A 312 5.18 23.18 13.52
N GLU A 313 4.10 22.39 13.46
CA GLU A 313 4.16 20.98 13.13
C GLU A 313 3.48 20.73 11.79
N LEU A 314 4.19 20.11 10.86
CA LEU A 314 3.70 19.74 9.55
C LEU A 314 3.47 18.23 9.51
N THR A 315 2.28 17.82 9.11
CA THR A 315 2.02 16.42 8.77
C THR A 315 2.09 16.25 7.27
N LEU A 316 3.15 15.59 6.82
CA LEU A 316 3.44 15.32 5.42
C LEU A 316 3.09 13.86 5.11
N LYS A 317 2.64 13.58 3.90
CA LYS A 317 2.60 12.23 3.33
C LYS A 317 3.58 12.16 2.18
N ILE A 318 4.59 11.32 2.33
CA ILE A 318 5.60 11.06 1.31
C ILE A 318 5.29 9.76 0.59
N VAL A 319 5.57 9.68 -0.71
CA VAL A 319 5.42 8.44 -1.46
C VAL A 319 6.76 7.71 -1.47
N ARG A 320 6.78 6.47 -0.96
CA ARG A 320 7.94 5.57 -1.08
C ARG A 320 7.66 4.49 -2.12
N GLU A 321 8.65 4.18 -2.92
CA GLU A 321 8.59 3.06 -3.86
C GLU A 321 8.94 1.76 -3.13
N VAL A 322 8.01 0.80 -3.17
CA VAL A 322 8.16 -0.50 -2.51
C VAL A 322 7.81 -1.64 -3.46
N ASP A 323 8.45 -2.77 -3.27
CA ASP A 323 7.91 -4.04 -3.73
C ASP A 323 7.10 -4.66 -2.58
N MET A 324 5.95 -5.27 -2.86
CA MET A 324 5.15 -5.92 -1.84
C MET A 324 4.82 -7.38 -2.15
N ILE A 325 4.64 -8.14 -1.09
CA ILE A 325 3.97 -9.43 -1.10
C ILE A 325 2.75 -9.34 -0.20
N VAL A 326 1.58 -9.72 -0.70
CA VAL A 326 0.32 -9.74 0.07
C VAL A 326 -0.31 -11.12 0.03
N PRO A 327 -0.84 -11.64 1.17
CA PRO A 327 -1.56 -12.90 1.15
C PRO A 327 -2.85 -12.81 0.34
N ARG A 328 -3.12 -13.85 -0.47
CA ARG A 328 -4.34 -13.95 -1.30
C ARG A 328 -5.62 -14.12 -0.49
N ALA A 329 -5.51 -14.49 0.79
CA ALA A 329 -6.65 -14.65 1.68
C ALA A 329 -7.44 -13.34 1.90
N HIS A 330 -6.80 -12.18 1.68
CA HIS A 330 -7.40 -10.87 1.83
C HIS A 330 -6.92 -9.86 0.76
N ALA A 331 -6.44 -10.36 -0.38
CA ALA A 331 -6.00 -9.53 -1.49
C ALA A 331 -6.46 -10.08 -2.85
N LEU A 332 -7.01 -9.21 -3.69
CA LEU A 332 -7.49 -9.56 -5.03
C LEU A 332 -6.99 -8.56 -6.08
N ILE A 333 -6.74 -9.05 -7.29
CA ILE A 333 -6.52 -8.21 -8.46
C ILE A 333 -7.85 -8.03 -9.17
N ARG A 334 -8.32 -6.78 -9.30
CA ARG A 334 -9.59 -6.46 -9.98
C ARG A 334 -9.39 -5.78 -11.32
N HIS A 335 -8.38 -4.92 -11.42
CA HIS A 335 -8.24 -4.01 -12.56
C HIS A 335 -6.83 -4.00 -13.15
N ARG A 336 -6.73 -3.66 -14.44
CA ARG A 336 -5.50 -3.17 -15.06
C ARG A 336 -5.36 -1.68 -14.82
N ALA A 337 -4.13 -1.21 -14.67
CA ALA A 337 -3.82 0.18 -14.37
C ALA A 337 -2.72 0.72 -15.30
N GLU A 338 -2.81 0.46 -16.61
CA GLU A 338 -1.76 0.74 -17.61
C GLU A 338 -1.41 2.24 -17.81
N ARG A 339 -2.02 3.15 -17.04
CA ARG A 339 -1.83 4.62 -17.14
C ARG A 339 -1.53 5.31 -15.80
N TYR A 340 -1.20 4.55 -14.76
CA TYR A 340 -1.06 5.10 -13.41
C TYR A 340 0.24 5.89 -13.21
N GLN A 341 0.16 7.10 -12.66
CA GLN A 341 1.31 7.97 -12.38
C GLN A 341 1.61 8.06 -10.87
N PRO A 342 2.84 8.42 -10.45
CA PRO A 342 3.19 8.54 -9.04
C PRO A 342 2.34 9.57 -8.25
N SER A 343 1.83 10.60 -8.91
CA SER A 343 0.90 11.58 -8.29
C SER A 343 -0.44 10.97 -7.90
N ASP A 344 -0.85 9.87 -8.55
CA ASP A 344 -2.09 9.16 -8.24
C ASP A 344 -1.98 8.30 -6.95
N ALA A 345 -0.78 8.21 -6.35
CA ALA A 345 -0.49 7.48 -5.11
C ALA A 345 -1.19 8.04 -3.88
N PHE A 346 -1.63 9.29 -3.91
CA PHE A 346 -2.43 9.90 -2.84
C PHE A 346 -3.92 9.53 -2.93
N SER A 347 -4.23 8.36 -3.47
CA SER A 347 -5.59 7.84 -3.49
C SER A 347 -6.15 7.76 -2.08
N ILE A 348 -7.37 8.27 -1.93
CA ILE A 348 -8.10 8.22 -0.68
C ILE A 348 -8.78 6.85 -0.58
N PRO A 349 -8.51 6.05 0.47
CA PRO A 349 -9.13 4.75 0.64
C PRO A 349 -10.62 4.90 0.97
N VAL A 350 -11.42 3.93 0.53
CA VAL A 350 -12.83 3.82 0.92
C VAL A 350 -12.90 3.24 2.33
N VAL A 351 -13.57 3.96 3.22
CA VAL A 351 -13.74 3.55 4.61
C VAL A 351 -15.03 2.72 4.74
N MET A 352 -14.94 1.54 5.35
CA MET A 352 -16.10 0.65 5.50
C MET A 352 -16.94 0.98 6.74
N ASN A 353 -16.31 1.52 7.79
CA ASN A 353 -16.95 1.94 9.04
C ASN A 353 -16.61 3.41 9.33
N LEU A 354 -17.62 4.27 9.38
CA LEU A 354 -17.41 5.67 9.79
C LEU A 354 -16.94 5.70 11.25
N THR A 355 -15.80 6.33 11.48
CA THR A 355 -15.33 6.67 12.83
C THR A 355 -15.93 8.02 13.21
N ALA A 356 -16.12 8.27 14.50
CA ALA A 356 -16.57 9.57 15.01
C ALA A 356 -15.67 10.72 14.52
N GLU A 357 -14.37 10.45 14.34
CA GLU A 357 -13.41 11.40 13.81
C GLU A 357 -13.77 11.87 12.39
N HIS A 358 -14.24 10.98 11.51
CA HIS A 358 -14.64 11.36 10.15
C HIS A 358 -15.91 12.21 10.13
N GLU A 359 -16.86 11.94 11.02
CA GLU A 359 -18.10 12.73 11.13
C GLU A 359 -17.81 14.13 11.69
N ASP A 360 -16.88 14.22 12.64
CA ASP A 360 -16.41 15.49 13.20
C ASP A 360 -15.65 16.33 12.18
N GLU A 361 -14.81 15.69 11.35
CA GLU A 361 -14.13 16.36 10.22
C GLU A 361 -15.14 16.96 9.23
N GLU A 362 -16.16 16.18 8.82
CA GLU A 362 -17.18 16.69 7.89
C GLU A 362 -17.92 17.90 8.45
N ARG A 363 -18.39 17.78 9.71
CA ARG A 363 -19.15 18.85 10.37
C ARG A 363 -18.34 20.14 10.44
N LYS A 364 -17.07 20.04 10.81
CA LYS A 364 -16.16 21.19 10.91
C LYS A 364 -15.97 21.88 9.56
N GLU A 365 -15.79 21.14 8.47
CA GLU A 365 -15.61 21.75 7.14
C GLU A 365 -16.93 22.36 6.62
N ARG A 366 -18.09 21.78 6.94
CA ARG A 366 -19.40 22.40 6.65
C ARG A 366 -19.60 23.72 7.40
N GLU A 367 -19.30 23.76 8.70
CA GLU A 367 -19.37 25.00 9.50
C GLU A 367 -18.45 26.11 8.97
N ARG A 368 -17.27 25.74 8.44
CA ARG A 368 -16.36 26.68 7.76
C ARG A 368 -16.96 27.25 6.50
N LEU A 369 -17.58 26.42 5.66
CA LEU A 369 -18.24 26.86 4.43
C LEU A 369 -19.51 27.69 4.69
N GLU A 370 -20.21 27.42 5.80
CA GLU A 370 -21.31 28.29 6.25
C GLU A 370 -20.82 29.67 6.67
N SER A 371 -19.66 29.73 7.33
CA SER A 371 -19.04 30.98 7.79
C SER A 371 -18.38 31.76 6.65
N ASN A 372 -17.77 31.06 5.70
CA ASN A 372 -17.11 31.59 4.52
C ASN A 372 -17.35 30.66 3.32
N PRO A 373 -18.36 30.95 2.47
CA PRO A 373 -18.66 30.14 1.29
C PRO A 373 -17.51 30.04 0.29
N ASP A 374 -16.64 31.04 0.25
CA ASP A 374 -15.51 31.12 -0.68
C ASP A 374 -14.22 30.50 -0.10
N ASP A 375 -14.30 29.70 0.98
CA ASP A 375 -13.15 28.97 1.54
C ASP A 375 -12.78 27.76 0.65
N ALA A 376 -11.81 27.96 -0.24
CA ALA A 376 -11.36 26.93 -1.16
C ALA A 376 -10.76 25.69 -0.47
N GLU A 377 -10.04 25.86 0.65
CA GLU A 377 -9.49 24.75 1.43
C GLU A 377 -10.60 23.91 2.06
N ALA A 378 -11.62 24.57 2.63
CA ALA A 378 -12.77 23.87 3.22
C ALA A 378 -13.59 23.11 2.17
N ALA A 379 -13.80 23.70 0.98
CA ALA A 379 -14.47 23.03 -0.14
C ALA A 379 -13.69 21.78 -0.60
N LEU A 380 -12.37 21.89 -0.74
CA LEU A 380 -11.51 20.76 -1.05
C LEU A 380 -11.64 19.67 0.02
N ASN A 381 -11.44 20.02 1.29
CA ASN A 381 -11.46 19.06 2.40
C ASN A 381 -12.82 18.36 2.53
N LEU A 382 -13.92 19.09 2.39
CA LEU A 382 -15.26 18.51 2.39
C LEU A 382 -15.43 17.51 1.24
N GLY A 383 -14.98 17.86 0.03
CA GLY A 383 -14.95 16.93 -1.10
C GLY A 383 -14.16 15.64 -0.83
N LEU A 384 -12.99 15.75 -0.18
CA LEU A 384 -12.16 14.59 0.20
C LEU A 384 -12.81 13.74 1.31
N VAL A 385 -13.52 14.35 2.26
CA VAL A 385 -14.29 13.64 3.29
C VAL A 385 -15.44 12.85 2.65
N LEU A 386 -16.20 13.48 1.77
CA LEU A 386 -17.32 12.84 1.05
C LEU A 386 -16.85 11.70 0.13
N LEU A 387 -15.65 11.83 -0.45
CA LEU A 387 -14.99 10.72 -1.18
C LEU A 387 -14.79 9.48 -0.30
N ARG A 388 -14.29 9.65 0.94
CA ARG A 388 -14.11 8.53 1.90
C ARG A 388 -15.42 7.84 2.22
N ARG A 389 -16.52 8.62 2.26
CA ARG A 389 -17.89 8.14 2.50
C ARG A 389 -18.53 7.49 1.26
N ASN A 390 -17.83 7.47 0.13
CA ASN A 390 -18.36 7.00 -1.15
C ASN A 390 -19.58 7.83 -1.66
N GLU A 391 -19.68 9.10 -1.26
CA GLU A 391 -20.71 10.06 -1.67
C GLU A 391 -20.27 10.85 -2.92
N MET A 392 -20.23 10.14 -4.06
CA MET A 392 -19.52 10.57 -5.27
C MET A 392 -20.07 11.86 -5.91
N GLN A 393 -21.39 12.09 -5.90
CA GLN A 393 -21.96 13.29 -6.52
C GLN A 393 -21.65 14.56 -5.72
N GLU A 394 -21.85 14.52 -4.40
CA GLU A 394 -21.58 15.68 -3.55
C GLU A 394 -20.07 15.96 -3.49
N ALA A 395 -19.25 14.91 -3.44
CA ALA A 395 -17.80 15.05 -3.56
C ALA A 395 -17.38 15.77 -4.85
N ALA A 396 -17.95 15.38 -6.00
CA ALA A 396 -17.64 16.02 -7.29
C ALA A 396 -18.04 17.50 -7.31
N HIS A 397 -19.18 17.84 -6.69
CA HIS A 397 -19.63 19.23 -6.57
C HIS A 397 -18.64 20.09 -5.80
N TRP A 398 -18.23 19.67 -4.59
CA TRP A 398 -17.32 20.43 -3.74
C TRP A 398 -15.89 20.50 -4.30
N LEU A 399 -15.41 19.42 -4.93
CA LEU A 399 -14.12 19.45 -5.63
C LEU A 399 -14.14 20.40 -6.84
N GLY A 400 -15.27 20.45 -7.56
CA GLY A 400 -15.49 21.43 -8.63
C GLY A 400 -15.47 22.86 -8.10
N HIS A 401 -16.18 23.12 -7.00
CA HIS A 401 -16.22 24.42 -6.33
C HIS A 401 -14.81 24.86 -5.87
N ALA A 402 -14.02 23.96 -5.28
CA ALA A 402 -12.65 24.24 -4.91
C ALA A 402 -11.76 24.60 -6.12
N LEU A 403 -11.98 23.98 -7.28
CA LEU A 403 -11.25 24.26 -8.52
C LEU A 403 -11.60 25.61 -9.14
N GLU A 404 -12.82 26.10 -8.97
CA GLU A 404 -13.20 27.46 -9.38
C GLU A 404 -12.36 28.51 -8.63
N MET A 405 -11.94 28.19 -7.40
CA MET A 405 -11.10 29.02 -6.54
C MET A 405 -9.64 28.54 -6.46
N ARG A 406 -9.15 27.86 -7.50
CA ARG A 406 -7.80 27.26 -7.52
C ARG A 406 -6.66 28.21 -7.14
N ASP A 407 -6.80 29.51 -7.38
CA ASP A 407 -5.78 30.51 -7.08
C ASP A 407 -5.63 30.74 -5.56
N GLN A 408 -6.63 30.35 -4.77
CA GLN A 408 -6.58 30.37 -3.31
C GLN A 408 -6.04 29.07 -2.72
N LEU A 409 -5.99 27.99 -3.51
CA LEU A 409 -5.40 26.72 -3.08
C LEU A 409 -3.88 26.80 -3.17
N PRO A 410 -3.17 26.33 -2.13
CA PRO A 410 -1.70 26.42 -2.09
C PRO A 410 -1.01 25.60 -3.18
N ASP A 411 -1.61 24.52 -3.67
CA ASP A 411 -1.11 23.70 -4.78
C ASP A 411 -1.71 24.07 -6.14
N GLY A 412 -2.43 25.19 -6.25
CA GLY A 412 -3.11 25.60 -7.47
C GLY A 412 -4.25 24.67 -7.90
N GLY A 413 -4.79 23.87 -6.96
CA GLY A 413 -5.88 22.93 -7.22
C GLY A 413 -5.44 21.60 -7.83
N LEU A 414 -4.14 21.26 -7.77
CA LEU A 414 -3.62 20.01 -8.31
C LEU A 414 -4.34 18.79 -7.71
N LEU A 415 -4.45 18.72 -6.38
CA LEU A 415 -5.14 17.60 -5.73
C LEU A 415 -6.60 17.53 -6.13
N ALA A 416 -7.30 18.67 -6.08
CA ALA A 416 -8.72 18.76 -6.43
C ALA A 416 -8.99 18.26 -7.86
N SER A 417 -8.12 18.66 -8.80
CA SER A 417 -8.21 18.27 -10.21
C SER A 417 -8.02 16.77 -10.40
N HIS A 418 -6.99 16.18 -9.78
CA HIS A 418 -6.74 14.74 -9.84
C HIS A 418 -7.92 13.94 -9.26
N GLN A 419 -8.47 14.34 -8.11
CA GLN A 419 -9.58 13.63 -7.49
C GLN A 419 -10.87 13.75 -8.30
N LEU A 420 -11.18 14.94 -8.82
CA LEU A 420 -12.36 15.16 -9.66
C LEU A 420 -12.26 14.39 -10.98
N GLN A 421 -11.10 14.39 -11.63
CA GLN A 421 -10.89 13.63 -12.86
C GLN A 421 -11.16 12.14 -12.64
N ARG A 422 -10.68 11.57 -11.52
CA ARG A 422 -10.95 10.18 -11.16
C ARG A 422 -12.44 9.91 -10.94
N LEU A 423 -13.13 10.82 -10.25
CA LEU A 423 -14.58 10.75 -10.06
C LEU A 423 -15.34 10.75 -11.39
N LEU A 424 -14.99 11.66 -12.30
CA LEU A 424 -15.65 11.78 -13.59
C LEU A 424 -15.40 10.55 -14.47
N CYS A 425 -14.18 10.02 -14.49
CA CYS A 425 -13.90 8.75 -15.16
C CYS A 425 -14.75 7.60 -14.59
N ARG A 426 -14.93 7.56 -13.27
CA ARG A 426 -15.80 6.58 -12.63
C ARG A 426 -17.27 6.77 -13.03
N GLN A 427 -17.79 8.00 -13.06
CA GLN A 427 -19.18 8.26 -13.43
C GLN A 427 -19.49 7.97 -14.90
N GLN A 428 -18.59 8.31 -15.82
CA GLN A 428 -18.75 8.01 -17.26
C GLN A 428 -18.88 6.51 -17.51
N GLN A 429 -18.09 5.70 -16.79
CA GLN A 429 -18.18 4.24 -16.87
C GLN A 429 -19.54 3.69 -16.44
N PHE A 430 -20.21 4.31 -15.46
CA PHE A 430 -21.55 3.91 -15.01
C PHE A 430 -22.70 4.48 -15.85
N SER A 431 -22.44 5.46 -16.72
CA SER A 431 -23.46 6.06 -17.59
C SER A 431 -23.56 5.41 -18.98
N GLU A 432 -22.55 4.62 -19.36
CA GLU A 432 -22.53 3.85 -20.62
C GLU A 432 -23.06 2.41 -20.47
N ASP A 433 -23.30 1.97 -19.23
CA ASP A 433 -24.02 0.73 -18.86
C ASP A 433 -25.52 1.02 -18.66
#